data_AF-A0A379K5D6-F1
#
_entry.id   AF-A0A379K5D6-F1
#
_cell.length_a   1.000
_cell.length_b   1.000
_cell.length_c   1.000
_cell.angle_alpha   90.00
_cell.angle_beta   90.00
_cell.angle_gamma   90.00
#
_symmetry.space_group_name_H-M   'P 1'
#
loop_
_entity.id
_entity.type
_entity.pdbx_description
1 polymer ?
#
loop_
_entity_poly.entity_id
_entity_poly.type
_entity_poly.pdbx_seq_one_letter_code
_entity_poly.pdbx_strand_id
1 'polypeptide(L)'
;MRFAEVRDRDDNILVYVERPKEQGHSTPQVEVFQAPIRLQGQPAHTQALPPLGKSLGDSYLGRVVVGMSNDTLNTRQQEILFKAGVLSLFALLLTFLLARTLAERMGGTLCAESQLDTGSVFTLEIPLPFLAHNEPVQSSDTQNLGSGEGQSVLLVEDNPVNQTVIEAMLRSLGYQISLVGDGQQAVQNCRAQDYAALLMDCRLPLIDGYEATRQIRQLEADNNCPSSPSPPMPCRATAKPAWPPE
;
A
#
# COMPACT_ATOMS: atom_id res chain seq x y z
N MET A 1 13.17 25.81 -29.89
CA MET A 1 12.32 26.72 -30.70
C MET A 1 13.12 27.26 -31.86
N ARG A 2 12.69 27.01 -33.10
CA ARG A 2 13.37 27.37 -34.35
C ARG A 2 12.79 28.64 -34.96
N PHE A 3 11.46 28.73 -35.01
CA PHE A 3 10.75 29.94 -35.40
C PHE A 3 9.46 30.12 -34.60
N ALA A 4 9.00 31.36 -34.49
CA ALA A 4 7.63 31.72 -34.13
C ALA A 4 7.09 32.68 -35.17
N GLU A 5 5.85 32.48 -35.56
CA GLU A 5 5.10 33.44 -36.34
C GLU A 5 3.72 33.68 -35.73
N VAL A 6 3.27 34.92 -35.74
CA VAL A 6 1.91 35.32 -35.34
C VAL A 6 1.18 35.67 -36.62
N ARG A 7 0.03 35.03 -36.83
CA ARG A 7 -0.82 35.24 -38.01
C ARG A 7 -2.17 35.80 -37.60
N ASP A 8 -2.71 36.71 -38.39
CA ASP A 8 -4.06 37.25 -38.23
C ASP A 8 -5.14 36.26 -38.73
N ARG A 9 -6.42 36.61 -38.60
CA ARG A 9 -7.59 35.87 -39.10
C ARG A 9 -7.54 35.55 -40.59
N ASP A 10 -6.93 36.42 -41.38
CA ASP A 10 -6.79 36.29 -42.84
C ASP A 10 -5.49 35.54 -43.25
N ASP A 11 -4.83 34.90 -42.29
CA ASP A 11 -3.58 34.14 -42.47
C ASP A 11 -2.35 34.98 -42.87
N ASN A 12 -2.46 36.30 -42.71
CA ASN A 12 -1.34 37.21 -42.91
C ASN A 12 -0.36 37.16 -41.73
N ILE A 13 0.93 37.05 -42.02
CA ILE A 13 1.99 37.05 -40.99
C ILE A 13 2.14 38.47 -40.43
N LEU A 14 1.81 38.64 -39.15
CA LEU A 14 1.97 39.89 -38.42
C LEU A 14 3.36 40.01 -37.79
N VAL A 15 3.91 38.89 -37.30
CA VAL A 15 5.21 38.83 -36.63
C VAL A 15 5.89 37.53 -37.03
N TYR A 16 7.19 37.60 -37.36
CA TYR A 16 8.02 36.43 -37.66
C TYR A 16 9.35 36.56 -36.92
N VAL A 17 9.73 35.53 -36.17
CA VAL A 17 11.00 35.45 -35.44
C VAL A 17 11.62 34.09 -35.74
N GLU A 18 12.77 34.07 -36.39
CA GLU A 18 13.55 32.86 -36.67
C GLU A 18 14.93 32.97 -36.03
N ARG A 19 15.44 31.88 -35.45
CA ARG A 19 16.82 31.82 -34.96
C ARG A 19 17.77 31.45 -36.12
N PRO A 20 18.93 32.14 -36.26
CA PRO A 20 19.87 31.86 -37.34
C PRO A 20 20.35 30.41 -37.31
N LYS A 21 20.48 29.79 -38.50
CA LYS A 21 21.04 28.44 -38.67
C LYS A 21 22.50 28.43 -38.20
N GLU A 22 22.80 27.63 -37.18
CA GLU A 22 24.17 27.19 -36.96
C GLU A 22 24.62 26.34 -38.16
N GLN A 23 25.76 26.70 -38.76
CA GLN A 23 26.29 26.06 -39.95
C GLN A 23 26.78 24.65 -39.61
N GLY A 24 25.94 23.64 -39.87
CA GLY A 24 26.37 22.25 -39.78
C GLY A 24 25.21 21.26 -39.79
N HIS A 25 25.05 20.58 -40.93
CA HIS A 25 24.36 19.30 -41.13
C HIS A 25 22.86 19.19 -40.79
N SER A 26 22.11 18.77 -41.83
CA SER A 26 20.71 18.30 -41.83
C SER A 26 19.64 19.37 -41.62
N THR A 27 18.68 19.47 -42.54
CA THR A 27 17.39 20.13 -42.32
C THR A 27 16.65 19.38 -41.22
N PRO A 28 16.57 19.91 -39.99
CA PRO A 28 15.93 19.20 -38.89
C PRO A 28 14.43 19.10 -39.18
N GLN A 29 13.81 17.97 -38.83
CA GLN A 29 12.34 17.89 -38.80
C GLN A 29 11.85 18.91 -37.78
N VAL A 30 11.08 19.89 -38.28
CA VAL A 30 10.47 20.93 -37.46
C VAL A 30 9.03 20.52 -37.21
N GLU A 31 8.70 20.26 -35.96
CA GLU A 31 7.31 20.04 -35.57
C GLU A 31 6.64 21.40 -35.35
N VAL A 32 5.47 21.59 -35.97
CA VAL A 32 4.75 22.86 -36.01
C VAL A 32 3.56 22.79 -35.06
N PHE A 33 3.61 23.60 -34.00
CA PHE A 33 2.51 23.73 -33.05
C PHE A 33 1.74 25.01 -33.35
N GLN A 34 0.40 24.93 -33.38
CA GLN A 34 -0.48 26.06 -33.64
C GLN A 34 -1.43 26.28 -32.47
N ALA A 35 -1.53 27.51 -31.98
CA ALA A 35 -2.46 27.89 -30.92
C ALA A 35 -3.32 29.08 -31.35
N PRO A 36 -4.66 29.01 -31.21
CA PRO A 36 -5.54 30.13 -31.55
C PRO A 36 -5.40 31.25 -30.52
N ILE A 37 -5.27 32.50 -31.00
CA ILE A 37 -5.37 33.70 -30.18
C ILE A 37 -6.84 34.11 -30.16
N ARG A 38 -7.42 34.13 -28.97
CA ARG A 38 -8.78 34.64 -28.74
C ARG A 38 -8.72 35.89 -27.88
N LEU A 39 -9.63 36.82 -28.14
CA LEU A 39 -9.81 37.99 -27.29
C LEU A 39 -10.32 37.52 -25.92
N GLN A 40 -9.52 37.71 -24.88
CA GLN A 40 -9.87 37.29 -23.53
C GLN A 40 -10.87 38.30 -22.95
N GLY A 41 -12.16 38.07 -23.19
CA GLY A 41 -13.23 38.74 -22.46
C GLY A 41 -13.15 38.31 -21.00
N GLN A 42 -12.98 39.28 -20.09
CA GLN A 42 -12.92 39.11 -18.63
C GLN A 42 -13.91 38.08 -18.06
N PRO A 43 -13.53 37.29 -17.01
CA PRO A 43 -14.49 36.47 -16.30
C PRO A 43 -15.18 37.22 -15.16
N ALA A 44 -16.47 36.90 -15.00
CA ALA A 44 -17.34 37.01 -13.82
C ALA A 44 -17.89 38.38 -13.40
N HIS A 45 -19.16 38.63 -13.72
CA HIS A 45 -20.23 38.55 -12.72
C HIS A 45 -21.62 38.40 -13.38
N THR A 46 -22.35 37.39 -12.92
CA THR A 46 -23.81 37.23 -12.81
C THR A 46 -24.72 37.75 -13.95
N GLN A 47 -25.57 36.81 -14.38
CA GLN A 47 -26.91 36.96 -14.97
C GLN A 47 -27.11 36.84 -16.50
N ALA A 48 -28.07 35.94 -16.77
CA ALA A 48 -28.95 35.78 -17.92
C ALA A 48 -28.34 35.24 -19.22
N LEU A 49 -28.82 34.05 -19.60
CA LEU A 49 -28.76 33.54 -20.97
C LEU A 49 -29.33 34.58 -21.95
N PRO A 50 -28.60 34.96 -23.01
CA PRO A 50 -29.18 35.59 -24.19
C PRO A 50 -29.38 34.56 -25.31
N PRO A 51 -30.23 34.87 -26.29
CA PRO A 51 -30.93 33.88 -27.11
C PRO A 51 -30.10 33.33 -28.28
N LEU A 52 -30.60 32.23 -28.84
CA LEU A 52 -30.21 31.60 -30.09
C LEU A 52 -29.99 32.63 -31.20
N GLY A 53 -28.76 32.74 -31.72
CA GLY A 53 -28.46 33.43 -33.00
C GLY A 53 -27.61 34.71 -32.96
N LYS A 54 -26.40 34.68 -32.36
CA LYS A 54 -25.35 35.68 -32.68
C LYS A 54 -24.00 35.02 -32.99
N SER A 55 -23.41 35.52 -34.08
CA SER A 55 -22.22 35.05 -34.80
C SER A 55 -21.05 34.62 -33.90
N LEU A 56 -20.60 33.38 -34.09
CA LEU A 56 -19.36 32.81 -33.54
C LEU A 56 -18.06 33.43 -34.12
N GLY A 57 -18.13 34.57 -34.81
CA GLY A 57 -17.04 35.12 -35.63
C GLY A 57 -16.12 36.16 -34.98
N ASP A 58 -16.43 36.72 -33.80
CA ASP A 58 -15.79 37.99 -33.37
C ASP A 58 -14.75 37.87 -32.24
N SER A 59 -14.55 36.66 -31.70
CA SER A 59 -13.59 36.42 -30.60
C SER A 59 -12.25 35.83 -31.07
N TYR A 60 -12.11 35.52 -32.36
CA TYR A 60 -10.88 34.99 -32.95
C TYR A 60 -10.02 36.12 -33.53
N LEU A 61 -8.79 36.24 -33.05
CA LEU A 61 -7.83 37.25 -33.49
C LEU A 61 -6.77 36.68 -34.44
N GLY A 62 -6.56 35.36 -34.45
CA GLY A 62 -5.51 34.76 -35.28
C GLY A 62 -4.90 33.53 -34.63
N ARG A 63 -3.70 33.14 -35.05
CA ARG A 63 -2.97 31.99 -34.51
C ARG A 63 -1.49 32.27 -34.35
N VAL A 64 -0.90 31.74 -33.29
CA VAL A 64 0.56 31.64 -33.17
C VAL A 64 0.97 30.29 -33.71
N VAL A 65 1.95 30.28 -34.61
CA VAL A 65 2.57 29.07 -35.13
C VAL A 65 4.01 29.04 -34.64
N VAL A 66 4.38 27.99 -33.92
CA VAL A 66 5.73 27.81 -33.38
C VAL A 66 6.35 26.56 -33.98
N GLY A 67 7.47 26.71 -34.67
CA GLY A 67 8.28 25.60 -35.13
C GLY A 67 9.32 25.23 -34.07
N MET A 68 9.28 24.00 -33.56
CA MET A 68 10.31 23.47 -32.65
C MET A 68 11.23 22.48 -33.40
N SER A 69 12.55 22.59 -33.19
CA SER A 69 13.49 21.58 -33.68
C SER A 69 13.43 20.37 -32.74
N ASN A 70 13.18 19.18 -33.29
CA ASN A 70 13.06 17.93 -32.53
C ASN A 70 14.27 17.64 -31.65
N ASP A 71 15.46 18.11 -32.03
CA ASP A 71 16.70 17.92 -31.27
C ASP A 71 16.60 18.48 -29.86
N THR A 72 16.02 19.68 -29.70
CA THR A 72 15.91 20.33 -28.39
C THR A 72 14.91 19.66 -27.43
N LEU A 73 13.93 18.93 -27.97
CA LEU A 73 12.95 18.18 -27.17
C LEU A 73 13.47 16.78 -26.83
N ASN A 74 14.05 16.09 -27.81
CA ASN A 74 14.62 14.76 -27.63
C ASN A 74 15.78 14.78 -26.64
N THR A 75 16.66 15.79 -26.69
CA THR A 75 17.77 15.90 -25.73
C THR A 75 17.26 16.07 -24.30
N ARG A 76 16.19 16.87 -24.09
CA ARG A 76 15.60 17.06 -22.75
C ARG A 76 14.88 15.81 -22.26
N GLN A 77 14.16 15.12 -23.13
CA GLN A 77 13.49 13.86 -22.78
C GLN A 77 14.50 12.78 -22.41
N GLN A 78 15.58 12.62 -23.17
CA GLN A 78 16.64 11.67 -22.86
C GLN A 78 17.33 11.99 -21.54
N GLU A 79 17.58 13.27 -21.24
CA GLU A 79 18.20 13.67 -19.97
C GLU A 79 17.34 13.32 -18.76
N ILE A 80 16.03 13.56 -18.83
CA ILE A 80 15.09 13.23 -17.76
C ILE A 80 14.96 11.71 -17.61
N LEU A 81 14.78 11.00 -18.72
CA LEU A 81 14.56 9.56 -18.72
C LEU A 81 15.82 8.81 -18.24
N PHE A 82 17.01 9.30 -18.61
CA PHE A 82 18.27 8.78 -18.09
C PHE A 82 18.42 9.03 -16.58
N LYS A 83 18.17 10.26 -16.11
CA LYS A 83 18.25 10.58 -14.67
C LYS A 83 17.26 9.77 -13.84
N ALA A 84 16.01 9.66 -14.30
CA ALA A 84 14.99 8.86 -13.66
C ALA A 84 15.34 7.36 -13.69
N GLY A 85 15.85 6.86 -14.81
CA GLY A 85 16.30 5.48 -14.96
C GLY A 85 17.45 5.13 -14.02
N VAL A 86 18.47 5.99 -13.92
CA VAL A 86 19.60 5.81 -13.00
C VAL A 86 19.12 5.81 -11.55
N LEU A 87 18.25 6.74 -11.16
CA LEU A 87 17.70 6.80 -9.81
C LEU A 87 16.89 5.54 -9.49
N SER A 88 16.04 5.10 -10.41
CA SER A 88 15.21 3.90 -10.24
C SER A 88 16.06 2.63 -10.15
N LEU A 89 17.11 2.52 -10.96
CA LEU A 89 18.03 1.38 -10.91
C LEU A 89 18.81 1.35 -9.59
N PHE A 90 19.27 2.51 -9.12
CA PHE A 90 19.97 2.62 -7.84
C PHE A 90 19.05 2.26 -6.66
N ALA A 91 17.81 2.76 -6.66
CA ALA A 91 16.82 2.40 -5.67
C ALA A 91 16.53 0.89 -5.67
N LEU A 92 16.28 0.30 -6.84
CA LEU A 92 16.02 -1.14 -6.98
C LEU A 92 17.21 -1.96 -6.46
N LEU A 93 18.44 -1.59 -6.82
CA LEU A 93 19.65 -2.26 -6.37
C LEU A 93 19.81 -2.17 -4.85
N LEU A 94 19.63 -0.98 -4.28
CA LEU A 94 19.76 -0.76 -2.83
C LEU A 94 18.69 -1.55 -2.07
N THR A 95 17.43 -1.50 -2.51
CA THR A 95 16.33 -2.27 -1.92
C THR A 95 16.62 -3.76 -1.97
N PHE A 96 17.11 -4.28 -3.11
CA PHE A 96 17.48 -5.68 -3.25
C PHE A 96 18.62 -6.06 -2.29
N LEU A 97 19.67 -5.24 -2.17
CA LEU A 97 20.79 -5.51 -1.26
C LEU A 97 20.35 -5.51 0.22
N LEU A 98 19.44 -4.62 0.60
CA LEU A 98 18.87 -4.60 1.95
C LEU A 98 18.05 -5.86 2.22
N ALA A 99 17.17 -6.24 1.30
CA ALA A 99 16.37 -7.46 1.39
C ALA A 99 17.27 -8.71 1.47
N ARG A 100 18.33 -8.76 0.66
CA ARG A 100 19.33 -9.84 0.68
C ARG A 100 20.08 -9.91 2.00
N THR A 101 20.50 -8.76 2.54
CA THR A 101 21.19 -8.69 3.84
C THR A 101 20.29 -9.20 4.97
N LEU A 102 19.00 -8.85 4.94
CA LEU A 102 18.02 -9.35 5.91
C LEU A 102 17.82 -10.86 5.78
N ALA A 103 17.69 -11.38 4.55
CA ALA A 103 17.60 -12.81 4.30
C ALA A 103 18.82 -13.57 4.83
N GLU A 104 20.02 -13.07 4.54
CA GLU A 104 21.29 -13.66 5.00
C GLU A 104 21.41 -13.61 6.54
N ARG A 105 20.94 -12.53 7.19
CA ARG A 105 20.85 -12.42 8.65
C ARG A 105 19.90 -13.45 9.26
N MET A 106 18.86 -13.84 8.55
CA MET A 106 17.93 -14.90 8.94
C MET A 106 18.47 -16.32 8.61
N GLY A 107 19.71 -16.43 8.13
CA GLY A 107 20.32 -17.68 7.68
C GLY A 107 19.82 -18.18 6.32
N GLY A 108 19.04 -17.35 5.63
CA GLY A 108 18.45 -17.64 4.33
C GLY A 108 19.21 -17.04 3.14
N THR A 109 18.65 -17.20 1.95
CA THR A 109 19.14 -16.66 0.68
C THR A 109 18.01 -15.95 -0.07
N LEU A 110 18.36 -14.91 -0.84
CA LEU A 110 17.42 -14.17 -1.70
C LEU A 110 17.98 -14.11 -3.13
N CYS A 111 17.22 -14.64 -4.08
CA CYS A 111 17.56 -14.69 -5.50
C CYS A 111 16.54 -13.90 -6.33
N ALA A 112 16.97 -13.34 -7.46
CA ALA A 112 16.09 -12.64 -8.40
C ALA A 112 16.45 -13.04 -9.82
N GLU A 113 15.45 -13.43 -10.60
CA GLU A 113 15.56 -13.75 -12.02
C GLU A 113 14.61 -12.84 -12.80
N SER A 114 15.08 -12.26 -13.90
CA SER A 114 14.28 -11.33 -14.70
C SER A 114 14.46 -11.60 -16.18
N GLN A 115 13.35 -11.69 -16.90
CA GLN A 115 13.32 -11.87 -18.35
C GLN A 115 12.42 -10.81 -18.99
N LEU A 116 12.92 -10.19 -20.06
CA LEU A 116 12.15 -9.22 -20.83
C LEU A 116 10.85 -9.88 -21.33
N ASP A 117 9.73 -9.16 -21.21
CA ASP A 117 8.38 -9.59 -21.59
C ASP A 117 7.73 -10.74 -20.78
N THR A 118 8.44 -11.31 -19.79
CA THR A 118 7.92 -12.34 -18.88
C THR A 118 7.79 -11.85 -17.43
N GLY A 119 8.54 -10.80 -17.06
CA GLY A 119 8.54 -10.22 -15.71
C GLY A 119 9.74 -10.65 -14.87
N SER A 120 9.63 -10.50 -13.55
CA SER A 120 10.69 -10.79 -12.59
C SER A 120 10.18 -11.71 -11.47
N VAL A 121 10.97 -12.72 -11.12
CA VAL A 121 10.70 -13.67 -10.03
C VAL A 121 11.73 -13.45 -8.92
N PHE A 122 11.27 -13.26 -7.69
CA PHE A 122 12.11 -13.11 -6.50
C PHE A 122 11.86 -14.31 -5.57
N THR A 123 12.90 -15.06 -5.24
CA THR A 123 12.81 -16.28 -4.44
C THR A 123 13.58 -16.08 -3.13
N LEU A 124 12.89 -16.27 -2.00
CA LEU A 124 13.43 -16.19 -0.66
C LEU A 124 13.41 -17.57 -0.02
N GLU A 125 14.58 -18.11 0.35
CA GLU A 125 14.73 -19.38 1.05
C GLU A 125 15.24 -19.09 2.46
N ILE A 126 14.58 -19.62 3.50
CA ILE A 126 14.99 -19.41 4.89
C ILE A 126 14.97 -20.76 5.61
N PRO A 127 16.05 -21.15 6.32
CA PRO A 127 16.06 -22.36 7.12
C PRO A 127 15.17 -22.17 8.34
N LEU A 128 13.96 -22.73 8.28
CA LEU A 128 13.05 -22.77 9.42
C LEU A 128 13.28 -24.08 10.18
N PRO A 129 13.77 -24.05 11.42
CA PRO A 129 13.84 -25.25 12.23
C PRO A 129 12.41 -25.68 12.59
N PHE A 130 11.89 -26.62 11.82
CA PHE A 130 10.72 -27.39 12.24
C PHE A 130 11.20 -28.35 13.33
N LEU A 131 11.00 -27.96 14.59
CA LEU A 131 10.89 -28.96 15.65
C LEU A 131 9.61 -29.74 15.37
N ALA A 132 9.71 -30.77 14.52
CA ALA A 132 8.74 -31.84 14.52
C ALA A 132 8.76 -32.39 15.95
N HIS A 133 7.77 -32.01 16.75
CA HIS A 133 7.50 -32.69 18.00
C HIS A 133 6.95 -34.07 17.64
N ASN A 134 7.87 -34.93 17.20
CA ASN A 134 7.66 -36.31 16.82
C ASN A 134 8.14 -37.23 17.95
N GLU A 135 8.18 -36.71 19.19
CA GLU A 135 7.99 -37.60 20.32
C GLU A 135 6.57 -38.17 20.17
N PRO A 136 6.40 -39.50 20.14
CA PRO A 136 5.10 -40.05 20.42
C PRO A 136 4.79 -39.57 21.83
N VAL A 137 3.95 -38.54 21.92
CA VAL A 137 3.35 -38.15 23.19
C VAL A 137 2.70 -39.44 23.69
N GLN A 138 3.34 -40.11 24.64
CA GLN A 138 2.75 -41.21 25.41
C GLN A 138 1.64 -40.56 26.21
N SER A 139 0.56 -40.33 25.51
CA SER A 139 -0.61 -39.68 26.00
C SER A 139 -1.64 -40.79 26.12
N SER A 140 -1.56 -41.42 27.27
CA SER A 140 -2.67 -42.17 27.86
C SER A 140 -3.94 -41.31 27.99
N ASP A 141 -3.88 -40.00 27.70
CA ASP A 141 -5.01 -39.04 27.70
C ASP A 141 -5.22 -38.26 26.37
N THR A 142 -4.62 -38.63 25.21
CA THR A 142 -4.92 -37.97 23.90
C THR A 142 -6.15 -38.58 23.20
N GLN A 143 -7.03 -39.24 23.94
CA GLN A 143 -8.36 -39.61 23.45
C GLN A 143 -9.36 -38.44 23.49
N ASN A 144 -8.90 -37.18 23.63
CA ASN A 144 -9.79 -36.02 23.53
C ASN A 144 -9.10 -34.67 23.20
N LEU A 145 -8.08 -34.64 22.31
CA LEU A 145 -7.91 -33.43 21.48
C LEU A 145 -8.96 -33.53 20.36
N GLY A 146 -10.22 -33.33 20.75
CA GLY A 146 -11.28 -33.15 19.77
C GLY A 146 -10.88 -32.04 18.83
N SER A 147 -11.18 -32.23 17.54
CA SER A 147 -11.47 -31.12 16.64
C SER A 147 -12.15 -30.01 17.44
N GLY A 148 -11.79 -28.74 17.25
CA GLY A 148 -12.34 -27.61 18.01
C GLY A 148 -13.85 -27.39 17.85
N GLU A 149 -14.58 -28.39 17.38
CA GLU A 149 -16.01 -28.47 17.15
C GLU A 149 -16.78 -27.89 18.34
N GLY A 150 -17.23 -26.65 18.16
CA GLY A 150 -18.09 -25.95 19.11
C GLY A 150 -17.36 -25.16 20.21
N GLN A 151 -16.04 -25.19 20.28
CA GLN A 151 -15.30 -24.32 21.20
C GLN A 151 -15.28 -22.88 20.66
N SER A 152 -15.62 -21.93 21.54
CA SER A 152 -15.65 -20.50 21.21
C SER A 152 -14.30 -19.85 21.48
N VAL A 153 -13.77 -19.14 20.49
CA VAL A 153 -12.53 -18.37 20.54
C VAL A 153 -12.86 -16.89 20.33
N LEU A 154 -12.29 -16.02 21.17
CA LEU A 154 -12.35 -14.57 20.97
C LEU A 154 -11.14 -14.12 20.16
N LEU A 155 -11.38 -13.50 19.01
CA LEU A 155 -10.36 -12.86 18.18
C LEU A 155 -10.48 -11.34 18.29
N VAL A 156 -9.40 -10.70 18.71
CA VAL A 156 -9.28 -9.24 18.90
C VAL A 156 -8.25 -8.70 17.94
N GLU A 157 -8.70 -7.99 16.92
CA GLU A 157 -7.88 -7.50 15.81
C GLU A 157 -8.56 -6.27 15.19
N ASP A 158 -7.84 -5.18 14.92
CA ASP A 158 -8.43 -3.94 14.39
C ASP A 158 -8.47 -3.90 12.85
N ASN A 159 -7.66 -4.73 12.18
CA ASN A 159 -7.59 -4.79 10.73
C ASN A 159 -8.56 -5.85 10.16
N PRO A 160 -9.55 -5.47 9.33
CA PRO A 160 -10.54 -6.39 8.78
C PRO A 160 -9.93 -7.48 7.87
N VAL A 161 -8.79 -7.21 7.24
CA VAL A 161 -8.08 -8.21 6.41
C VAL A 161 -7.50 -9.30 7.30
N ASN A 162 -6.85 -8.92 8.39
CA ASN A 162 -6.28 -9.86 9.36
C ASN A 162 -7.38 -10.67 10.04
N GLN A 163 -8.49 -10.03 10.43
CA GLN A 163 -9.68 -10.71 10.96
C GLN A 163 -10.13 -11.82 10.01
N THR A 164 -10.34 -11.51 8.73
CA THR A 164 -10.83 -12.48 7.73
C THR A 164 -9.89 -13.67 7.58
N VAL A 165 -8.58 -13.42 7.53
CA VAL A 165 -7.56 -14.47 7.37
C VAL A 165 -7.53 -15.40 8.59
N ILE A 166 -7.44 -14.84 9.79
CA ILE A 166 -7.37 -15.62 11.03
C ILE A 166 -8.69 -16.35 11.28
N GLU A 167 -9.83 -15.70 11.00
CA GLU A 167 -11.16 -16.30 11.10
C GLU A 167 -11.28 -17.53 10.19
N ALA A 168 -10.87 -17.42 8.92
CA ALA A 168 -10.91 -18.54 7.99
C ALA A 168 -10.04 -19.73 8.48
N MET A 169 -8.84 -19.45 9.01
CA MET A 169 -7.96 -20.49 9.56
C MET A 169 -8.60 -21.19 10.76
N LEU A 170 -9.09 -20.43 11.74
CA LEU A 170 -9.69 -20.99 12.96
C LEU A 170 -11.01 -21.73 12.67
N ARG A 171 -11.85 -21.24 11.75
CA ARG A 171 -13.06 -21.96 11.31
C ARG A 171 -12.72 -23.26 10.60
N SER A 172 -11.64 -23.31 9.82
CA SER A 172 -11.19 -24.55 9.16
C SER A 172 -10.77 -25.64 10.16
N LEU A 173 -10.43 -25.25 11.39
CA LEU A 173 -10.10 -26.13 12.52
C LEU A 173 -11.32 -26.51 13.38
N GLY A 174 -12.52 -26.02 13.04
CA GLY A 174 -13.78 -26.35 13.72
C GLY A 174 -14.22 -25.38 14.83
N TYR A 175 -13.48 -24.31 15.08
CA TYR A 175 -13.78 -23.34 16.15
C TYR A 175 -14.91 -22.38 15.77
N GLN A 176 -15.69 -21.97 16.77
CA GLN A 176 -16.59 -20.82 16.69
C GLN A 176 -15.84 -19.56 17.09
N ILE A 177 -16.03 -18.46 16.35
CA ILE A 177 -15.21 -17.27 16.51
C ILE A 177 -16.10 -16.07 16.80
N SER A 178 -15.80 -15.37 17.89
CA SER A 178 -16.32 -14.03 18.16
C SER A 178 -15.24 -13.02 17.77
N LEU A 179 -15.62 -12.03 16.96
CA LEU A 179 -14.72 -10.98 16.48
C LEU A 179 -14.99 -9.68 17.22
N VAL A 180 -13.92 -9.02 17.66
CA VAL A 180 -13.97 -7.67 18.23
C VAL A 180 -12.81 -6.83 17.68
N GLY A 181 -13.04 -5.52 17.53
CA GLY A 181 -12.10 -4.61 16.87
C GLY A 181 -11.14 -3.88 17.79
N ASP A 182 -11.36 -3.97 19.11
CA ASP A 182 -10.60 -3.19 20.09
C ASP A 182 -10.46 -3.92 21.43
N GLY A 183 -9.47 -3.51 22.22
CA GLY A 183 -9.18 -4.15 23.50
C GLY A 183 -10.27 -3.95 24.54
N GLN A 184 -11.06 -2.87 24.46
CA GLN A 184 -12.12 -2.59 25.42
C GLN A 184 -13.30 -3.55 25.22
N GLN A 185 -13.70 -3.78 23.96
CA GLN A 185 -14.67 -4.80 23.57
C GLN A 185 -14.20 -6.19 24.00
N ALA A 186 -12.90 -6.48 23.91
CA ALA A 186 -12.35 -7.74 24.38
C ALA A 186 -12.60 -7.95 25.88
N VAL A 187 -12.27 -6.95 26.72
CA VAL A 187 -12.53 -7.00 28.16
C VAL A 187 -14.02 -7.16 28.47
N GLN A 188 -14.89 -6.46 27.74
CA GLN A 188 -16.35 -6.57 27.92
C GLN A 188 -16.88 -7.96 27.55
N ASN A 189 -16.39 -8.54 26.46
CA ASN A 189 -16.79 -9.88 26.03
C ASN A 189 -16.33 -10.95 27.03
N CYS A 190 -15.11 -10.84 27.54
CA CYS A 190 -14.61 -11.74 28.59
C CYS A 190 -15.35 -11.63 29.93
N ARG A 191 -16.06 -10.51 30.19
CA ARG A 191 -16.97 -10.42 31.35
C ARG A 191 -18.30 -11.10 31.13
N ALA A 192 -18.74 -11.18 29.88
CA ALA A 192 -20.07 -11.67 29.52
C ALA A 192 -20.10 -13.18 29.27
N GLN A 193 -19.02 -13.73 28.72
CA GLN A 193 -18.92 -15.14 28.38
C GLN A 193 -17.49 -15.65 28.51
N ASP A 194 -17.37 -16.94 28.82
CA ASP A 194 -16.09 -17.65 28.85
C ASP A 194 -15.72 -18.15 27.45
N TYR A 195 -14.45 -18.02 27.11
CA TYR A 195 -13.89 -18.50 25.85
C TYR A 195 -12.83 -19.58 26.11
N ALA A 196 -12.73 -20.56 25.22
CA ALA A 196 -11.69 -21.59 25.32
C ALA A 196 -10.29 -21.01 25.04
N ALA A 197 -10.22 -20.00 24.17
CA ALA A 197 -8.99 -19.28 23.87
C ALA A 197 -9.28 -17.83 23.48
N LEU A 198 -8.28 -16.98 23.65
CA LEU A 198 -8.32 -15.58 23.26
C LEU A 198 -7.06 -15.25 22.45
N LEU A 199 -7.25 -14.74 21.23
CA LEU A 199 -6.19 -14.27 20.36
C LEU A 199 -6.26 -12.74 20.28
N MET A 200 -5.19 -12.06 20.71
CA MET A 200 -5.15 -10.61 20.92
C MET A 200 -4.02 -9.98 20.12
N ASP A 201 -4.31 -9.04 19.21
CA ASP A 201 -3.26 -8.14 18.68
C ASP A 201 -2.73 -7.26 19.82
N CYS A 202 -1.42 -7.06 19.83
CA CYS A 202 -0.75 -6.19 20.77
C CYS A 202 -1.11 -4.72 20.53
N ARG A 203 -1.31 -4.31 19.27
CA ARG A 203 -1.65 -2.93 18.91
C ARG A 203 -3.13 -2.84 18.58
N LEU A 204 -3.88 -2.19 19.44
CA LEU A 204 -5.32 -2.00 19.29
C LEU A 204 -5.68 -0.54 19.60
N PRO A 205 -6.80 -0.03 19.06
CA PRO A 205 -7.34 1.26 19.43
C PRO A 205 -7.94 1.23 20.85
N LEU A 206 -8.14 2.41 21.45
CA LEU A 206 -8.67 2.65 22.80
C LEU A 206 -7.76 2.16 23.93
N ILE A 207 -7.63 0.84 24.09
CA ILE A 207 -6.65 0.21 24.99
C ILE A 207 -5.87 -0.84 24.21
N ASP A 208 -4.57 -0.91 24.45
CA ASP A 208 -3.70 -1.86 23.75
C ASP A 208 -3.94 -3.30 24.23
N GLY A 209 -3.46 -4.28 23.46
CA GLY A 209 -3.69 -5.69 23.78
C GLY A 209 -3.03 -6.13 25.09
N TYR A 210 -1.96 -5.46 25.53
CA TYR A 210 -1.29 -5.76 26.79
C TYR A 210 -2.12 -5.29 27.99
N GLU A 211 -2.68 -4.09 27.92
CA GLU A 211 -3.58 -3.54 28.92
C GLU A 211 -4.87 -4.35 28.99
N ALA A 212 -5.49 -4.66 27.85
CA ALA A 212 -6.67 -5.51 27.78
C ALA A 212 -6.41 -6.88 28.44
N THR A 213 -5.28 -7.51 28.11
CA THR A 213 -4.88 -8.79 28.75
C THR A 213 -4.71 -8.65 30.26
N ARG A 214 -4.08 -7.57 30.75
CA ARG A 214 -3.94 -7.33 32.20
C ARG A 214 -5.30 -7.20 32.89
N GLN A 215 -6.24 -6.47 32.30
CA GLN A 215 -7.58 -6.31 32.85
C GLN A 215 -8.35 -7.63 32.86
N ILE A 216 -8.25 -8.44 31.79
CA ILE A 216 -8.87 -9.77 31.73
C ILE A 216 -8.32 -10.69 32.83
N ARG A 217 -6.99 -10.69 33.05
CA ARG A 217 -6.36 -11.47 34.13
C ARG A 217 -6.82 -11.05 35.53
N GLN A 218 -7.04 -9.75 35.74
CA GLN A 218 -7.58 -9.26 37.01
C GLN A 218 -9.01 -9.75 37.24
N LEU A 219 -9.85 -9.72 36.20
CA LEU A 219 -11.22 -10.26 36.26
C LEU A 219 -11.25 -11.75 36.59
N GLU A 220 -10.34 -12.54 35.99
CA GLU A 220 -10.19 -13.96 36.32
C GLU A 220 -9.81 -14.16 37.79
N ALA A 221 -8.91 -13.34 38.33
CA ALA A 221 -8.47 -13.42 39.73
C ALA A 221 -9.59 -13.05 40.72
N ASP A 222 -10.36 -12.00 40.41
CA ASP A 222 -11.47 -11.54 41.25
C ASP A 222 -12.64 -12.56 41.26
N ASN A 223 -12.87 -13.24 40.14
CA ASN A 223 -13.90 -14.28 40.02
C ASN A 223 -13.50 -15.62 40.70
N ASN A 224 -12.21 -15.84 41.00
CA ASN A 224 -11.69 -17.12 41.50
C ASN A 224 -11.37 -17.09 43.02
N CYS A 225 -12.24 -16.47 43.81
CA CYS A 225 -12.13 -16.39 45.27
C CYS A 225 -12.00 -17.79 45.92
N PRO A 226 -11.05 -18.04 46.85
CA PRO A 226 -10.62 -19.37 47.28
C PRO A 226 -11.59 -20.03 48.30
N SER A 227 -12.79 -20.39 47.87
CA SER A 227 -13.74 -21.15 48.70
C SER A 227 -14.39 -22.36 48.00
N SER A 228 -13.65 -23.04 47.14
CA SER A 228 -14.02 -24.38 46.64
C SER A 228 -12.80 -25.13 46.10
N PRO A 229 -12.58 -26.42 46.45
CA PRO A 229 -11.46 -27.22 45.98
C PRO A 229 -11.82 -27.93 44.66
N SER A 230 -11.67 -27.25 43.53
CA SER A 230 -11.56 -27.89 42.21
C SER A 230 -10.81 -26.96 41.28
N PRO A 231 -9.78 -27.40 40.55
CA PRO A 231 -8.96 -26.50 39.76
C PRO A 231 -9.70 -26.10 38.47
N PRO A 232 -10.01 -24.81 38.23
CA PRO A 232 -10.39 -24.37 36.90
C PRO A 232 -9.13 -24.31 36.01
N MET A 233 -9.23 -24.84 34.80
CA MET A 233 -8.21 -24.68 33.75
C MET A 233 -8.05 -23.18 33.45
N PRO A 234 -6.84 -22.59 33.56
CA PRO A 234 -6.63 -21.19 33.22
C PRO A 234 -6.70 -20.99 31.70
N CYS A 235 -7.53 -20.04 31.26
CA CYS A 235 -7.48 -19.52 29.90
C CYS A 235 -6.05 -19.04 29.61
N ARG A 236 -5.36 -19.69 28.68
CA ARG A 236 -3.94 -19.40 28.41
C ARG A 236 -3.86 -18.26 27.39
N ALA A 237 -4.16 -17.02 27.81
CA ALA A 237 -3.81 -15.83 27.04
C ALA A 237 -2.27 -15.76 26.93
N THR A 238 -1.74 -16.17 25.78
CA THR A 238 -0.31 -16.10 25.47
C THR A 238 -0.02 -14.77 24.78
N ALA A 239 0.41 -13.77 25.55
CA ALA A 239 1.15 -12.65 24.98
C ALA A 239 2.61 -13.08 24.79
N LYS A 240 3.13 -12.96 23.56
CA LYS A 240 4.53 -13.26 23.23
C LYS A 240 5.44 -12.34 24.06
N PRO A 241 6.46 -12.85 24.78
CA PRO A 241 7.36 -11.98 25.55
C PRO A 241 8.16 -11.06 24.61
N ALA A 242 8.23 -9.79 24.98
CA ALA A 242 9.08 -8.80 24.33
C ALA A 242 10.55 -9.24 24.40
N TRP A 243 11.26 -9.05 23.29
CA TRP A 243 12.72 -9.20 23.20
C TRP A 243 13.41 -8.35 24.30
N PRO A 244 14.54 -8.82 24.88
CA PRO A 244 15.29 -8.00 25.83
C PRO A 244 15.87 -6.76 25.14
N PRO A 245 15.99 -5.62 25.84
CA PRO A 245 16.68 -4.44 25.33
C PRO A 245 18.19 -4.73 25.19
N GLU A 246 18.79 -4.21 24.11
CA GLU A 246 20.25 -4.14 23.90
C GLU A 246 20.95 -3.30 24.97
#